data_AF-A0A957GHT4-F1
#
_entry.id   AF-A0A957GHT4-F1
#
_cell.length_a   1.000
_cell.length_b   1.000
_cell.length_c   1.000
_cell.angle_alpha   90.00
_cell.angle_beta   90.00
_cell.angle_gamma   90.00
#
_symmetry.space_group_name_H-M   'P 1'
#
loop_
_entity.id
_entity.type
_entity.pdbx_description
1 polymer ?
#
loop_
_entity_poly.entity_id
_entity_poly.type
_entity_poly.pdbx_seq_one_letter_code
_entity_poly.pdbx_strand_id
1 'polypeptide(L)'
;MTTTNDTLLADCLRFAQRLIQTPSMPGEEGAIAALIAAEMRQLDFDEVWLDEIGNVYGRIFGQDRSLGALVLNTHLDHVDPGDPALWPVPPYAGAIVGERLVGRGACDIKGPLAVQIYSMAGLRRLGERSRRDVVFTGVVEEEVGGAGAIYWAEHLDYPVALVVLGEPSGNRLSLGHRGILALWVTFPGRSVHASVPQ
;
A
#
# COMPACT_ATOMS: atom_id res chain seq x y z
N MET A 1 31.66 11.11 0.33
CA MET A 1 30.81 11.23 -0.87
C MET A 1 29.71 10.21 -0.71
N THR A 2 28.54 10.63 -0.23
CA THR A 2 27.33 9.80 -0.28
C THR A 2 27.03 9.52 -1.75
N THR A 3 26.90 8.26 -2.10
CA THR A 3 26.52 7.87 -3.46
C THR A 3 25.08 8.30 -3.71
N THR A 4 24.70 8.51 -4.97
CA THR A 4 23.31 8.82 -5.38
C THR A 4 22.28 7.81 -4.85
N ASN A 5 22.71 6.57 -4.57
CA ASN A 5 21.88 5.53 -3.95
C ASN A 5 21.61 5.78 -2.46
N ASP A 6 22.59 6.31 -1.72
CA ASP A 6 22.43 6.60 -0.28
C ASP A 6 21.37 7.68 -0.06
N THR A 7 21.27 8.65 -0.97
CA THR A 7 20.23 9.68 -0.94
C THR A 7 18.84 9.12 -1.24
N LEU A 8 18.71 8.20 -2.19
CA LEU A 8 17.43 7.60 -2.57
C LEU A 8 16.85 6.73 -1.46
N LEU A 9 17.68 5.92 -0.79
CA LEU A 9 17.25 5.12 0.35
C LEU A 9 16.80 6.00 1.52
N ALA A 10 17.52 7.09 1.79
CA ALA A 10 17.15 8.03 2.84
C ALA A 10 15.84 8.78 2.51
N ASP A 11 15.63 9.17 1.25
CA ASP A 11 14.36 9.74 0.77
C ASP A 11 13.22 8.73 0.93
N CYS A 12 13.41 7.49 0.49
CA CYS A 12 12.45 6.40 0.63
C CYS A 12 12.07 6.16 2.10
N LEU A 13 13.06 6.15 3.01
CA LEU A 13 12.80 5.96 4.44
C LEU A 13 11.98 7.13 5.01
N ARG A 14 12.31 8.37 4.66
CA ARG A 14 11.53 9.55 5.07
C ARG A 14 10.09 9.49 4.54
N PHE A 15 9.91 9.03 3.31
CA PHE A 15 8.58 8.84 2.74
C PHE A 15 7.81 7.76 3.49
N ALA A 16 8.42 6.60 3.78
CA ALA A 16 7.81 5.55 4.60
C ALA A 16 7.39 6.04 5.99
N GLN A 17 8.21 6.89 6.63
CA GLN A 17 7.84 7.52 7.90
C GLN A 17 6.61 8.43 7.76
N ARG A 18 6.56 9.27 6.71
CA ARG A 18 5.41 10.16 6.43
C ARG A 18 4.14 9.38 6.13
N LEU A 19 4.24 8.23 5.47
CA LEU A 19 3.12 7.32 5.23
C LEU A 19 2.57 6.78 6.55
N ILE A 20 3.43 6.31 7.46
CA ILE A 20 3.01 5.84 8.81
C ILE A 20 2.41 6.98 9.64
N GLN A 21 2.93 8.19 9.48
CA GLN A 21 2.46 9.40 10.16
C GLN A 21 1.14 9.94 9.58
N THR A 22 0.62 9.34 8.52
CA THR A 22 -0.66 9.65 7.90
C THR A 22 -1.61 8.48 8.11
N PRO A 23 -2.37 8.45 9.23
CA PRO A 23 -3.34 7.39 9.48
C PRO A 23 -4.31 7.25 8.32
N SER A 24 -4.64 6.00 8.00
CA SER A 24 -5.43 5.64 6.83
C SER A 24 -6.23 4.39 7.17
N MET A 25 -7.22 4.51 8.05
CA MET A 25 -8.16 3.42 8.28
C MET A 25 -9.00 3.19 7.01
N PRO A 26 -9.59 2.00 6.82
CA PRO A 26 -10.49 1.74 5.70
C PRO A 26 -11.60 2.81 5.61
N GLY A 27 -11.74 3.46 4.46
CA GLY A 27 -12.65 4.59 4.20
C GLY A 27 -12.10 5.98 4.57
N GLU A 28 -10.89 6.08 5.12
CA GLU A 28 -10.22 7.34 5.51
C GLU A 28 -8.90 7.58 4.73
N GLU A 29 -8.70 6.90 3.60
CA GLU A 29 -7.44 6.87 2.86
C GLU A 29 -7.14 8.13 2.02
N GLY A 30 -8.07 9.08 1.96
CA GLY A 30 -7.93 10.27 1.10
C GLY A 30 -6.67 11.09 1.37
N ALA A 31 -6.27 11.23 2.64
CA ALA A 31 -5.06 11.97 3.01
C ALA A 31 -3.78 11.25 2.55
N ILE A 32 -3.72 9.92 2.69
CA ILE A 32 -2.56 9.14 2.27
C ILE A 32 -2.46 9.04 0.74
N ALA A 33 -3.60 8.93 0.04
CA ALA A 33 -3.66 8.97 -1.42
C ALA A 33 -3.11 10.31 -1.96
N ALA A 34 -3.52 11.44 -1.38
CA ALA A 34 -3.02 12.75 -1.74
C ALA A 34 -1.51 12.91 -1.48
N LEU A 35 -1.02 12.39 -0.35
CA LEU A 35 0.41 12.35 -0.01
C LEU A 35 1.21 11.56 -1.05
N ILE A 36 0.74 10.37 -1.42
CA ILE A 36 1.39 9.50 -2.42
C ILE A 36 1.41 10.17 -3.79
N ALA A 37 0.30 10.76 -4.22
CA ALA A 37 0.22 11.48 -5.49
C ALA A 37 1.19 12.67 -5.53
N ALA A 38 1.29 13.43 -4.43
CA ALA A 38 2.24 14.53 -4.33
C ALA A 38 3.69 14.04 -4.43
N GLU A 39 4.03 12.94 -3.75
CA GLU A 39 5.36 12.34 -3.80
C GLU A 39 5.73 11.87 -5.22
N MET A 40 4.84 11.13 -5.90
CA MET A 40 5.10 10.64 -7.26
C MET A 40 5.28 11.78 -8.26
N ARG A 41 4.56 12.90 -8.09
CA ARG A 41 4.78 14.12 -8.90
C ARG A 41 6.14 14.75 -8.63
N GLN A 42 6.59 14.78 -7.38
CA GLN A 42 7.94 15.26 -7.02
C GLN A 42 9.05 14.34 -7.54
N LEU A 43 8.75 13.07 -7.75
CA LEU A 43 9.65 12.07 -8.34
C LEU A 43 9.58 12.02 -9.87
N ASP A 44 8.92 13.00 -10.50
CA ASP A 44 8.78 13.14 -11.95
C ASP A 44 8.18 11.90 -12.63
N PHE A 45 7.12 11.31 -12.05
CA PHE A 45 6.33 10.30 -12.76
C PHE A 45 5.64 10.94 -13.97
N ASP A 46 5.51 10.18 -15.08
CA ASP A 46 4.97 10.73 -16.34
C ASP A 46 3.45 11.00 -16.22
N GLU A 47 2.73 10.16 -15.49
CA GLU A 47 1.31 10.35 -15.15
C GLU A 47 1.09 10.04 -13.67
N VAL A 48 0.26 10.85 -13.00
CA VAL A 48 -0.19 10.64 -11.62
C VAL A 48 -1.65 11.05 -11.50
N TRP A 49 -2.51 10.10 -11.15
CA TRP A 49 -3.95 10.31 -11.06
C TRP A 49 -4.57 9.54 -9.90
N LEU A 50 -5.79 9.92 -9.54
CA LEU A 50 -6.65 9.20 -8.63
C LEU A 50 -7.93 8.85 -9.39
N ASP A 51 -8.55 7.72 -9.06
CA ASP A 51 -9.90 7.40 -9.53
C ASP A 51 -10.99 7.94 -8.58
N GLU A 52 -12.23 7.68 -8.92
CA GLU A 52 -13.41 8.18 -8.20
C GLU A 52 -13.65 7.53 -6.84
N ILE A 53 -13.03 6.37 -6.56
CA ILE A 53 -13.14 5.69 -5.27
C ILE A 53 -11.92 5.95 -4.36
N GLY A 54 -10.91 6.64 -4.88
CA GLY A 54 -9.75 7.08 -4.09
C GLY A 54 -8.50 6.22 -4.24
N ASN A 55 -8.47 5.25 -5.17
CA ASN A 55 -7.22 4.61 -5.51
C ASN A 55 -6.27 5.64 -6.13
N VAL A 56 -4.97 5.46 -5.91
CA VAL A 56 -3.92 6.35 -6.42
C VAL A 56 -2.99 5.60 -7.35
N TYR A 57 -2.63 6.26 -8.45
CA TYR A 57 -1.85 5.65 -9.51
C TYR A 57 -0.69 6.55 -9.92
N GLY A 58 0.41 5.91 -10.33
CA GLY A 58 1.53 6.59 -10.94
C GLY A 58 2.14 5.75 -12.06
N ARG A 59 2.46 6.36 -13.19
CA ARG A 59 3.03 5.65 -14.35
C ARG A 59 4.35 6.27 -14.78
N ILE A 60 5.30 5.40 -15.09
CA ILE A 60 6.51 5.73 -15.83
C ILE A 60 6.47 5.01 -17.18
N PHE A 61 6.63 5.78 -18.26
CA PHE A 61 6.62 5.24 -19.62
C PHE A 61 7.91 4.46 -19.91
N GLY A 62 7.71 3.25 -20.43
CA GLY A 62 8.77 2.44 -20.98
C GLY A 62 9.15 2.85 -22.40
N GLN A 63 10.05 2.07 -22.99
CA GLN A 63 10.50 2.22 -24.37
C GLN A 63 9.39 1.89 -25.38
N ASP A 64 8.52 0.93 -25.06
CA ASP A 64 7.40 0.50 -25.89
C ASP A 64 6.12 0.42 -25.06
N ARG A 65 5.29 1.46 -25.20
CA ARG A 65 4.01 1.64 -24.49
C ARG A 65 2.90 0.72 -25.00
N SER A 66 3.11 0.00 -26.12
CA SER A 66 2.13 -0.96 -26.65
C SER A 66 2.16 -2.30 -25.93
N LEU A 67 3.22 -2.55 -25.14
CA LEU A 67 3.39 -3.77 -24.37
C LEU A 67 2.63 -3.67 -23.03
N GLY A 68 2.13 -4.80 -22.54
CA GLY A 68 1.42 -4.83 -21.26
C GLY A 68 2.28 -4.35 -20.08
N ALA A 69 1.74 -3.47 -19.25
CA ALA A 69 2.47 -2.85 -18.14
C ALA A 69 2.91 -3.87 -17.08
N LEU A 70 4.01 -3.54 -16.39
CA LEU A 70 4.35 -4.11 -15.10
C LEU A 70 3.66 -3.28 -14.02
N VAL A 71 2.76 -3.90 -13.25
CA VAL A 71 2.05 -3.22 -12.17
C VAL A 71 2.68 -3.57 -10.83
N LEU A 72 3.05 -2.56 -10.06
CA LEU A 72 3.44 -2.67 -8.66
C LEU A 72 2.22 -2.26 -7.83
N ASN A 73 1.61 -3.22 -7.13
CA ASN A 73 0.36 -3.01 -6.42
C ASN A 73 0.55 -3.14 -4.91
N THR A 74 -0.09 -2.25 -4.16
CA THR A 74 -0.17 -2.24 -2.68
C THR A 74 -1.51 -1.66 -2.26
N HIS A 75 -1.88 -1.82 -0.99
CA HIS A 75 -3.02 -1.10 -0.41
C HIS A 75 -2.63 0.16 0.35
N LEU A 76 -3.62 1.01 0.58
CA LEU A 76 -3.49 2.30 1.23
C LEU A 76 -3.95 2.28 2.67
N ASP A 77 -4.76 1.31 3.07
CA ASP A 77 -5.30 1.23 4.40
C ASP A 77 -4.35 0.53 5.38
N HIS A 78 -4.82 0.32 6.60
CA HIS A 78 -4.21 -0.54 7.60
C HIS A 78 -5.27 -0.89 8.66
N VAL A 79 -5.13 -2.04 9.34
CA VAL A 79 -5.97 -2.35 10.52
C VAL A 79 -5.80 -1.37 11.69
N ASP A 80 -6.75 -1.39 12.62
CA ASP A 80 -6.72 -0.60 13.86
C ASP A 80 -5.38 -0.80 14.64
N PRO A 81 -4.77 0.27 15.18
CA PRO A 81 -3.53 0.16 15.94
C PRO A 81 -3.69 -0.55 17.29
N GLY A 82 -4.91 -0.74 17.80
CA GLY A 82 -5.19 -1.23 19.13
C GLY A 82 -4.85 -0.19 20.20
N ASP A 83 -4.68 -0.65 21.44
CA ASP A 83 -4.36 0.22 22.58
C ASP A 83 -2.95 0.83 22.43
N PRO A 84 -2.82 2.16 22.29
CA PRO A 84 -1.53 2.84 22.17
C PRO A 84 -0.60 2.61 23.36
N ALA A 85 -1.12 2.30 24.55
CA ALA A 85 -0.31 2.03 25.75
C ALA A 85 0.50 0.72 25.65
N LEU A 86 0.10 -0.20 24.76
CA LEU A 86 0.82 -1.46 24.52
C LEU A 86 1.94 -1.32 23.50
N TRP A 87 2.07 -0.17 22.84
CA TRP A 87 3.11 0.05 21.85
C TRP A 87 4.42 0.56 22.50
N PRO A 88 5.59 0.12 22.00
CA PRO A 88 6.88 0.62 22.48
C PRO A 88 7.15 2.09 22.05
N VAL A 89 6.47 2.55 21.01
CA VAL A 89 6.46 3.92 20.48
C VAL A 89 5.05 4.22 19.95
N PRO A 90 4.57 5.47 19.89
CA PRO A 90 3.25 5.76 19.35
C PRO A 90 3.05 5.14 17.96
N PRO A 91 1.90 4.51 17.66
CA PRO A 91 1.71 3.70 16.46
C PRO A 91 1.95 4.48 15.16
N TYR A 92 1.62 5.78 15.16
CA TYR A 92 1.80 6.65 13.99
C TYR A 92 3.08 7.50 14.05
N ALA A 93 4.03 7.19 14.93
CA ALA A 93 5.27 7.96 15.02
C ALA A 93 6.19 7.77 13.80
N GLY A 94 6.16 6.58 13.17
CA GLY A 94 7.16 6.19 12.17
C GLY A 94 8.57 6.22 12.75
N ALA A 95 8.75 5.73 13.98
CA ALA A 95 10.01 5.86 14.71
C ALA A 95 11.05 4.86 14.20
N ILE A 96 12.32 5.25 14.22
CA ILE A 96 13.44 4.32 14.01
C ILE A 96 13.89 3.81 15.37
N VAL A 97 13.73 2.51 15.62
CA VAL A 97 14.15 1.83 16.85
C VAL A 97 15.24 0.83 16.47
N GLY A 98 16.50 1.21 16.72
CA GLY A 98 17.66 0.47 16.21
C GLY A 98 17.70 0.53 14.68
N GLU A 99 17.65 -0.63 14.03
CA GLU A 99 17.65 -0.75 12.56
C GLU A 99 16.24 -0.95 11.97
N ARG A 100 15.19 -0.71 12.77
CA ARG A 100 13.81 -0.99 12.38
C ARG A 100 12.99 0.28 12.33
N LEU A 101 12.23 0.45 11.25
CA LEU A 101 11.11 1.37 11.19
C LEU A 101 9.91 0.74 11.92
N VAL A 102 9.40 1.42 12.94
CA VAL A 102 8.33 0.94 13.81
C VAL A 102 7.13 1.88 13.70
N GLY A 103 5.98 1.29 13.43
CA GLY A 103 4.68 1.95 13.42
C GLY A 103 3.60 1.09 12.78
N ARG A 104 2.35 1.49 12.95
CA ARG A 104 1.20 0.86 12.29
C ARG A 104 1.39 0.98 10.78
N GLY A 105 1.34 -0.18 10.15
CA GLY A 105 1.52 -0.36 8.72
C GLY A 105 2.95 -0.26 8.21
N ALA A 106 3.96 -0.18 9.09
CA ALA A 106 5.36 -0.17 8.65
C ALA A 106 5.72 -1.37 7.76
N CYS A 107 5.26 -2.57 8.13
CA CYS A 107 5.41 -3.78 7.32
C CYS A 107 4.24 -3.98 6.34
N ASP A 108 3.02 -3.67 6.80
CA ASP A 108 1.76 -3.92 6.10
C ASP A 108 0.93 -2.62 5.99
N ILE A 109 1.16 -1.76 4.99
CA ILE A 109 2.04 -2.01 3.84
C ILE A 109 2.89 -0.78 3.42
N LYS A 110 3.06 0.19 4.32
CA LYS A 110 3.71 1.48 4.04
C LYS A 110 5.18 1.35 3.64
N GLY A 111 5.93 0.42 4.23
CA GLY A 111 7.32 0.15 3.87
C GLY A 111 7.45 -0.37 2.44
N PRO A 112 6.81 -1.51 2.09
CA PRO A 112 6.78 -2.01 0.72
C PRO A 112 6.26 -1.00 -0.31
N LEU A 113 5.20 -0.25 0.03
CA LEU A 113 4.66 0.82 -0.81
C LEU A 113 5.73 1.87 -1.16
N ALA A 114 6.42 2.40 -0.14
CA ALA A 114 7.50 3.37 -0.35
C ALA A 114 8.61 2.79 -1.24
N VAL A 115 9.01 1.54 -1.00
CA VAL A 115 10.05 0.86 -1.78
C VAL A 115 9.64 0.69 -3.24
N GLN A 116 8.39 0.33 -3.54
CA GLN A 116 7.92 0.20 -4.92
C GLN A 116 8.00 1.54 -5.68
N ILE A 117 7.48 2.63 -5.09
CA ILE A 117 7.54 3.96 -5.69
C ILE A 117 8.98 4.42 -5.90
N TYR A 118 9.83 4.27 -4.88
CA TYR A 118 11.22 4.71 -4.95
C TYR A 118 12.09 3.84 -5.86
N SER A 119 11.73 2.56 -6.07
CA SER A 119 12.39 1.70 -7.07
C SER A 119 12.12 2.18 -8.49
N MET A 120 10.89 2.62 -8.78
CA MET A 120 10.53 3.22 -10.07
C MET A 120 11.31 4.52 -10.30
N ALA A 121 11.35 5.40 -9.30
CA ALA A 121 12.14 6.64 -9.37
C ALA A 121 13.65 6.39 -9.50
N GLY A 122 14.17 5.35 -8.83
CA GLY A 122 15.57 4.95 -8.88
C GLY A 122 16.02 4.56 -10.29
N LEU A 123 15.24 3.73 -10.99
CA LEU A 123 15.52 3.36 -12.38
C LEU A 123 15.63 4.59 -13.29
N ARG A 124 14.70 5.54 -13.13
CA ARG A 124 14.71 6.80 -13.88
C ARG A 124 15.95 7.65 -13.56
N ARG A 125 16.33 7.77 -12.29
CA ARG A 125 17.55 8.52 -11.86
C ARG A 125 18.84 7.91 -12.40
N LEU A 126 18.87 6.60 -12.66
CA LEU A 126 20.00 5.92 -13.32
C LEU A 126 20.02 6.15 -14.84
N GLY A 127 19.04 6.87 -15.40
CA GLY A 127 18.91 7.07 -16.84
C GLY A 127 18.42 5.81 -17.58
N GLU A 128 17.98 4.79 -16.84
CA GLU A 128 17.44 3.57 -17.41
C GLU A 128 15.94 3.72 -17.68
N ARG A 129 15.50 3.12 -18.79
CA ARG A 129 14.08 2.99 -19.12
C ARG A 129 13.73 1.52 -19.24
N SER A 130 12.67 1.13 -18.56
CA SER A 130 12.07 -0.19 -18.70
C SER A 130 11.59 -0.41 -20.13
N ARG A 131 11.54 -1.68 -20.56
CA ARG A 131 11.02 -2.04 -21.89
C ARG A 131 9.52 -1.70 -22.02
N ARG A 132 8.76 -1.86 -20.93
CA ARG A 132 7.32 -1.62 -20.84
C ARG A 132 7.05 -0.52 -19.83
N ASP A 133 5.82 -0.02 -19.81
CA ASP A 133 5.39 0.89 -18.76
C ASP A 133 5.42 0.18 -17.41
N VAL A 134 5.81 0.94 -16.39
CA VAL A 134 5.69 0.51 -14.99
C VAL A 134 4.64 1.39 -14.34
N VAL A 135 3.65 0.77 -13.72
CA VAL A 135 2.53 1.44 -13.06
C VAL A 135 2.55 1.07 -11.59
N PHE A 136 2.55 2.06 -10.71
CA PHE A 136 2.20 1.88 -9.32
C PHE A 136 0.68 2.02 -9.16
N THR A 137 0.07 1.12 -8.39
CA THR A 137 -1.34 1.18 -8.00
C THR A 137 -1.46 1.00 -6.48
N GLY A 138 -1.92 2.04 -5.79
CA GLY A 138 -2.29 2.01 -4.37
C GLY A 138 -3.81 1.92 -4.24
N VAL A 139 -4.32 0.80 -3.72
CA VAL A 139 -5.78 0.55 -3.62
C VAL A 139 -6.35 0.86 -2.24
N VAL A 140 -7.59 1.33 -2.17
CA VAL A 140 -8.32 1.54 -0.92
C VAL A 140 -9.01 0.26 -0.43
N GLU A 141 -9.32 0.21 0.86
CA GLU A 141 -10.16 -0.81 1.51
C GLU A 141 -9.73 -2.27 1.25
N GLU A 142 -8.44 -2.58 1.31
CA GLU A 142 -7.95 -3.96 1.21
C GLU A 142 -8.34 -4.78 2.45
N GLU A 143 -8.15 -4.21 3.64
CA GLU A 143 -8.29 -4.88 4.94
C GLU A 143 -9.75 -5.24 5.27
N VAL A 144 -10.71 -4.72 4.49
CA VAL A 144 -12.15 -4.92 4.68
C VAL A 144 -12.84 -5.58 3.49
N GLY A 145 -12.08 -6.06 2.50
CA GLY A 145 -12.64 -6.89 1.42
C GLY A 145 -12.08 -6.63 0.02
N GLY A 146 -11.12 -5.71 -0.15
CA GLY A 146 -10.43 -5.50 -1.43
C GLY A 146 -11.24 -4.72 -2.46
N ALA A 147 -12.14 -3.82 -2.03
CA ALA A 147 -13.01 -3.06 -2.93
C ALA A 147 -12.19 -2.25 -3.97
N GLY A 148 -11.10 -1.61 -3.53
CA GLY A 148 -10.23 -0.84 -4.42
C GLY A 148 -9.56 -1.69 -5.52
N ALA A 149 -9.12 -2.90 -5.18
CA ALA A 149 -8.50 -3.83 -6.13
C ALA A 149 -9.51 -4.39 -7.15
N ILE A 150 -10.73 -4.70 -6.71
CA ILE A 150 -11.82 -5.14 -7.58
C ILE A 150 -12.15 -4.03 -8.59
N TYR A 151 -12.37 -2.81 -8.10
CA TYR A 151 -12.67 -1.67 -8.95
C TYR A 151 -11.54 -1.42 -9.97
N TRP A 152 -10.28 -1.44 -9.53
CA TRP A 152 -9.13 -1.30 -10.43
C TRP A 152 -9.12 -2.36 -11.54
N ALA A 153 -9.38 -3.63 -11.20
CA ALA A 153 -9.41 -4.72 -12.17
C ALA A 153 -10.56 -4.58 -13.18
N GLU A 154 -11.72 -4.07 -12.75
CA GLU A 154 -12.91 -3.87 -13.60
C GLU A 154 -12.79 -2.63 -14.52
N HIS A 155 -12.01 -1.62 -14.13
CA HIS A 155 -11.87 -0.34 -14.84
C HIS A 155 -10.52 -0.17 -15.55
N LEU A 156 -9.74 -1.25 -15.67
CA LEU A 156 -8.44 -1.24 -16.33
C LEU A 156 -8.55 -0.87 -17.82
N ASP A 157 -7.88 0.21 -18.23
CA ASP A 157 -7.91 0.75 -19.60
C ASP A 157 -6.60 0.55 -20.38
N TYR A 158 -5.63 -0.19 -19.80
CA TYR A 158 -4.35 -0.53 -20.43
C TYR A 158 -4.02 -2.03 -20.27
N PRO A 159 -3.25 -2.63 -21.21
CA PRO A 159 -2.85 -4.03 -21.07
C PRO A 159 -1.89 -4.21 -19.89
N VAL A 160 -2.01 -5.31 -19.16
CA VAL A 160 -1.12 -5.68 -18.04
C VAL A 160 -0.41 -7.00 -18.36
N ALA A 161 0.91 -7.04 -18.18
CA ALA A 161 1.73 -8.24 -18.39
C ALA A 161 2.02 -8.98 -17.08
N LEU A 162 2.19 -8.25 -15.98
CA LEU A 162 2.51 -8.81 -14.67
C LEU A 162 2.06 -7.84 -13.57
N VAL A 163 1.57 -8.40 -12.47
CA VAL A 163 1.30 -7.68 -11.22
C VAL A 163 2.23 -8.21 -10.14
N VAL A 164 2.90 -7.31 -9.42
CA VAL A 164 3.71 -7.61 -8.25
C VAL A 164 3.02 -6.99 -7.04
N LEU A 165 2.48 -7.85 -6.17
CA LEU A 165 1.87 -7.43 -4.90
C LEU A 165 2.97 -7.12 -3.88
N GLY A 166 2.88 -5.98 -3.22
CA GLY A 166 3.84 -5.54 -2.20
C GLY A 166 3.64 -6.16 -0.82
N GLU A 167 2.75 -7.15 -0.70
CA GLU A 167 2.40 -7.80 0.57
C GLU A 167 3.63 -8.43 1.26
N PRO A 168 3.71 -8.37 2.61
CA PRO A 168 4.83 -8.91 3.33
C PRO A 168 4.86 -10.44 3.24
N SER A 169 5.80 -10.94 2.44
CA SER A 169 6.02 -12.37 2.22
C SER A 169 7.28 -12.92 2.89
N GLY A 170 7.98 -12.09 3.67
CA GLY A 170 9.31 -12.40 4.18
C GLY A 170 10.35 -12.54 3.06
N ASN A 171 10.23 -11.74 2.00
CA ASN A 171 11.05 -11.80 0.77
C ASN A 171 10.99 -13.16 0.06
N ARG A 172 9.83 -13.81 0.10
CA ARG A 172 9.59 -15.07 -0.62
C ARG A 172 8.59 -14.83 -1.74
N LEU A 173 8.79 -15.50 -2.88
CA LEU A 173 7.82 -15.44 -3.96
C LEU A 173 6.60 -16.30 -3.60
N SER A 174 5.45 -15.66 -3.47
CA SER A 174 4.15 -16.33 -3.31
C SER A 174 3.38 -16.25 -4.61
N LEU A 175 2.92 -17.40 -5.11
CA LEU A 175 2.19 -17.51 -6.39
C LEU A 175 0.67 -17.59 -6.20
N GLY A 176 0.19 -17.50 -4.96
CA GLY A 176 -1.22 -17.54 -4.64
C GLY A 176 -1.47 -17.55 -3.13
N HIS A 177 -2.74 -17.41 -2.78
CA HIS A 177 -3.26 -17.40 -1.42
C HIS A 177 -4.50 -18.30 -1.31
N ARG A 178 -4.93 -18.61 -0.08
CA ARG A 178 -6.19 -19.32 0.17
C ARG A 178 -7.34 -18.33 0.18
N GLY A 179 -8.54 -18.77 -0.18
CA GLY A 179 -9.76 -18.00 0.05
C GLY A 179 -10.10 -17.90 1.54
N ILE A 180 -10.96 -16.94 1.88
CA ILE A 180 -11.50 -16.73 3.22
C ILE A 180 -13.03 -16.89 3.19
N LEU A 181 -13.58 -17.52 4.23
CA LEU A 181 -15.02 -17.57 4.49
C LEU A 181 -15.24 -17.17 5.95
N ALA A 182 -15.84 -16.01 6.16
CA ALA A 182 -16.25 -15.54 7.49
C ALA A 182 -17.76 -15.78 7.67
N LEU A 183 -18.13 -16.40 8.80
CA LEU A 183 -19.52 -16.73 9.14
C LEU A 183 -19.89 -16.07 10.46
N TRP A 184 -20.97 -15.29 10.45
CA TRP A 184 -21.60 -14.77 11.66
C TRP A 184 -22.88 -15.55 11.93
N VAL A 185 -22.94 -16.21 13.09
CA VAL A 185 -24.10 -17.03 13.49
C VAL A 185 -24.77 -16.36 14.68
N THR A 186 -25.99 -15.89 14.48
CA THR A 186 -26.82 -15.30 15.53
C THR A 186 -27.87 -16.31 15.97
N PHE A 187 -27.89 -16.63 17.26
CA PHE A 187 -28.93 -17.46 17.86
C PHE A 187 -29.94 -16.56 18.56
N PRO A 188 -31.17 -16.38 18.01
CA PRO A 188 -32.19 -15.61 18.69
C PRO A 188 -32.62 -16.36 19.96
N GLY A 189 -32.69 -15.64 21.07
CA GLY A 189 -33.15 -16.16 22.36
C GLY A 189 -33.95 -15.11 23.10
N ARG A 190 -34.56 -15.52 24.21
CA ARG A 190 -35.22 -14.62 25.14
C ARG A 190 -34.33 -14.45 26.36
N SER A 191 -34.10 -13.20 26.78
CA SER A 191 -33.44 -12.96 28.06
C SER A 191 -34.34 -13.47 29.19
N VAL A 192 -33.83 -14.36 30.03
CA VAL A 192 -34.52 -14.98 31.15
C VAL A 192 -33.62 -14.95 32.39
N HIS A 193 -34.22 -14.93 33.58
CA HIS A 193 -33.47 -15.09 34.80
C HIS A 193 -32.86 -16.51 34.83
N ALA A 194 -31.56 -16.63 35.12
CA ALA A 194 -30.87 -17.93 35.04
C ALA A 194 -31.51 -19.02 35.92
N SER A 195 -32.21 -18.63 37.00
CA SER A 195 -32.94 -19.57 37.88
C SER A 195 -34.38 -19.89 37.45
N VAL A 196 -34.92 -19.22 36.44
CA VAL A 196 -36.28 -19.46 35.90
C VAL A 196 -36.23 -19.41 34.37
N PRO A 197 -35.74 -20.49 33.72
CA PRO A 197 -35.49 -20.50 32.28
C PRO A 197 -36.72 -20.79 31.41
N GLN A 198 -37.89 -21.03 32.03
CA GLN A 198 -39.15 -21.39 31.36
C GLN A 198 -39.86 -20.16 30.80
#